data_AF-A0A6V7W0G2-F1
#
_entry.id   AF-A0A6V7W0G2-F1
#
_cell.length_a   1.000
_cell.length_b   1.000
_cell.length_c   1.000
_cell.angle_alpha   90.00
_cell.angle_beta   90.00
_cell.angle_gamma   90.00
#
_symmetry.space_group_name_H-M   'P 1'
#
loop_
_entity.id
_entity.type
_entity.pdbx_description
1 polymer ?
#
loop_
_entity_poly.entity_id
_entity_poly.type
_entity_poly.pdbx_seq_one_letter_code
_entity_poly.pdbx_strand_id
1 'polypeptide(L)'
;MIVSGSTGSGKSEWVKKFLDNLTELINSDTNISLVFYCYGELNKNILLMQRKGYVDKGKTRVIVHNGVPSGGEDFIHKQAIQSEGSMLLVLDDLMVGIDQRLIETIFTRGSHNWKMSVILISQHLFSKELKIPRNNSHYLLLMRNPAGALQIRTLAMQIFPSHSKYFLEAYGDATKENFGYLLVDIHPSTPEVLRLRTHIYPNENTIIYLPK
;
A
#
# COMPACT_ATOMS: atom_id res chain seq x y z
N MET A 1 -1.98 -4.20 -0.42
CA MET A 1 -1.53 -3.23 0.61
C MET A 1 -2.36 -1.97 0.47
N ILE A 2 -2.81 -1.39 1.58
CA ILE A 2 -3.43 -0.06 1.59
C ILE A 2 -2.50 0.89 2.34
N VAL A 3 -2.23 2.06 1.76
CA VAL A 3 -1.47 3.14 2.39
C VAL A 3 -2.43 4.26 2.73
N SER A 4 -2.57 4.61 4.02
CA SER A 4 -3.56 5.58 4.48
C SER A 4 -3.04 6.61 5.46
N GLY A 5 -3.62 7.80 5.42
CA GLY A 5 -3.18 9.00 6.14
C GLY A 5 -3.83 10.26 5.55
N SER A 6 -3.87 11.35 6.30
CA SER A 6 -4.47 12.61 5.82
C SER A 6 -3.72 13.19 4.60
N THR A 7 -4.28 14.17 3.90
CA THR A 7 -3.51 14.96 2.94
C THR A 7 -2.27 15.55 3.61
N GLY A 8 -1.13 15.55 2.91
CA GLY A 8 0.15 16.01 3.45
C GLY A 8 0.87 15.03 4.40
N SER A 9 0.30 13.87 4.72
CA SER A 9 0.93 12.89 5.64
C SER A 9 2.16 12.16 5.07
N GLY A 10 2.47 12.32 3.78
CA GLY A 10 3.64 11.71 3.13
C GLY A 10 3.40 10.41 2.38
N LYS A 11 2.15 9.98 2.18
CA LYS A 11 1.79 8.69 1.52
C LYS A 11 2.52 8.43 0.20
N SER A 12 2.38 9.35 -0.78
CA SER A 12 2.98 9.16 -2.10
C SER A 12 4.51 9.20 -2.06
N GLU A 13 5.10 9.95 -1.11
CA GLU A 13 6.55 9.95 -0.91
C GLU A 13 7.04 8.64 -0.29
N TRP A 14 6.29 8.09 0.68
CA TRP A 14 6.56 6.78 1.22
C TRP A 14 6.48 5.70 0.13
N VAL A 15 5.41 5.70 -0.69
CA VAL A 15 5.27 4.73 -1.79
C VAL A 15 6.41 4.89 -2.80
N LYS A 16 6.80 6.11 -3.14
CA LYS A 16 7.96 6.35 -4.01
C LYS A 16 9.25 5.77 -3.41
N LYS A 17 9.52 6.01 -2.12
CA LYS A 17 10.70 5.43 -1.43
C LYS A 17 10.64 3.90 -1.39
N PHE A 18 9.45 3.33 -1.21
CA PHE A 18 9.20 1.89 -1.31
C PHE A 18 9.54 1.35 -2.70
N LEU A 19 9.07 1.98 -3.76
CA LEU A 19 9.36 1.59 -5.14
C LEU A 19 10.86 1.71 -5.50
N ASP A 20 11.57 2.69 -4.92
CA ASP A 20 13.01 2.86 -5.10
C ASP A 20 13.87 1.79 -4.39
N ASN A 21 13.29 1.03 -3.46
CA ASN A 21 13.97 -0.01 -2.67
C ASN A 21 13.24 -1.36 -2.77
N LEU A 22 12.52 -1.59 -3.86
CA LEU A 22 11.52 -2.64 -3.97
C LEU A 22 12.12 -4.03 -3.70
N THR A 23 13.21 -4.40 -4.39
CA THR A 23 13.87 -5.71 -4.22
C THR A 23 14.40 -5.94 -2.79
N GLU A 24 14.73 -4.88 -2.06
CA GLU A 24 15.26 -4.99 -0.68
C GLU A 24 14.14 -5.11 0.38
N LEU A 25 12.90 -4.76 0.02
CA LEU A 25 11.76 -4.72 0.94
C LEU A 25 10.76 -5.87 0.78
N ILE A 26 10.77 -6.53 -0.38
CA ILE A 26 9.87 -7.66 -0.67
C ILE A 26 10.58 -8.98 -0.43
N ASN A 27 9.81 -10.05 -0.25
CA ASN A 27 10.35 -11.41 -0.13
C ASN A 27 11.17 -11.76 -1.37
N SER A 28 12.32 -12.42 -1.18
CA SER A 28 13.24 -12.83 -2.25
C SER A 28 12.57 -13.67 -3.35
N ASP A 29 11.53 -14.42 -3.00
CA ASP A 29 10.80 -15.27 -3.94
C ASP A 29 9.83 -14.48 -4.84
N THR A 30 9.59 -13.20 -4.54
CA THR A 30 8.70 -12.33 -5.31
C THR A 30 9.52 -11.49 -6.28
N ASN A 31 9.51 -11.85 -7.57
CA ASN A 31 10.14 -11.05 -8.62
C ASN A 31 9.14 -10.06 -9.23
N ILE A 32 9.11 -8.81 -8.76
CA ILE A 32 8.30 -7.75 -9.38
C ILE A 32 9.08 -7.15 -10.56
N SER A 33 8.61 -7.47 -11.78
CA SER A 33 9.24 -7.03 -13.03
C SER A 33 8.63 -5.74 -13.60
N LEU A 34 7.38 -5.44 -13.24
CA LEU A 34 6.63 -4.29 -13.74
C LEU A 34 5.90 -3.59 -12.59
N VAL A 35 6.09 -2.28 -12.48
CA VAL A 35 5.22 -1.38 -11.72
C VAL A 35 4.28 -0.68 -12.69
N PHE A 36 2.98 -0.87 -12.51
CA PHE A 36 1.96 -0.14 -13.25
C PHE A 36 1.33 0.90 -12.32
N TYR A 37 1.71 2.17 -12.51
CA TYR A 37 1.36 3.26 -11.60
C TYR A 37 0.24 4.12 -12.19
N CYS A 38 -0.96 3.96 -11.68
CA CYS A 38 -2.11 4.80 -12.03
C CYS A 38 -2.24 5.95 -11.04
N TYR A 39 -2.38 7.19 -11.54
CA TYR A 39 -2.47 8.39 -10.70
C TYR A 39 -3.65 9.30 -11.08
N GLY A 40 -4.29 9.91 -10.09
CA GLY A 40 -5.32 10.93 -10.29
C GLY A 40 -4.77 12.35 -10.41
N GLU A 41 -3.74 12.66 -9.61
CA GLU A 41 -3.12 13.98 -9.57
C GLU A 41 -1.64 13.94 -9.99
N LEU A 42 -1.25 14.81 -10.92
CA LEU A 42 0.12 14.87 -11.43
C LEU A 42 1.05 15.56 -10.43
N ASN A 43 2.19 14.94 -10.14
CA ASN A 43 3.23 15.51 -9.28
C ASN A 43 4.65 15.25 -9.83
N LYS A 44 5.66 15.81 -9.16
CA LYS A 44 7.08 15.68 -9.58
C LYS A 44 7.57 14.23 -9.59
N ASN A 45 7.12 13.40 -8.65
CA ASN A 45 7.53 11.99 -8.57
C ASN A 45 7.00 11.20 -9.77
N ILE A 46 5.76 11.45 -10.18
CA ILE A 46 5.15 10.83 -11.37
C ILE A 46 5.92 11.22 -12.64
N LEU A 47 6.22 12.51 -12.82
CA LEU A 47 7.01 12.99 -13.96
C LEU A 47 8.41 12.34 -14.00
N LEU A 48 9.04 12.16 -12.84
CA LEU A 48 10.34 11.51 -12.74
C LEU A 48 10.26 10.03 -13.13
N MET A 49 9.26 9.30 -12.61
CA MET A 49 9.03 7.89 -12.96
C MET A 49 8.73 7.74 -14.46
N GLN A 50 7.91 8.63 -15.04
CA GLN A 50 7.61 8.62 -16.47
C GLN A 50 8.85 8.82 -17.34
N ARG A 51 9.70 9.78 -16.97
CA ARG A 51 10.93 10.08 -17.72
C ARG A 51 11.96 8.97 -17.60
N LYS A 52 12.11 8.38 -16.41
CA LYS A 52 13.09 7.30 -16.16
C LYS A 52 12.63 5.97 -16.77
N GLY A 53 11.35 5.66 -16.70
CA GLY A 53 10.80 4.36 -17.11
C GLY A 53 11.19 3.18 -16.21
N TYR A 54 11.98 3.43 -15.15
CA TYR A 54 12.42 2.44 -14.18
C TYR A 54 12.42 2.98 -12.74
N VAL A 55 12.18 2.09 -11.78
CA VAL A 55 12.35 2.28 -10.33
C VAL A 55 13.33 1.23 -9.80
N ASP A 56 13.49 1.15 -8.47
CA ASP A 56 14.35 0.17 -7.81
C ASP A 56 15.79 0.15 -8.36
N LYS A 57 16.42 1.34 -8.39
CA LYS A 57 17.79 1.53 -8.91
C LYS A 57 17.98 1.03 -10.35
N GLY A 58 16.91 1.06 -11.16
CA GLY A 58 16.93 0.64 -12.57
C GLY A 58 16.56 -0.83 -12.82
N LYS A 59 16.21 -1.59 -11.77
CA LYS A 59 15.91 -3.03 -11.87
C LYS A 59 14.49 -3.33 -12.32
N THR A 60 13.53 -2.46 -11.98
CA THR A 60 12.11 -2.71 -12.23
C THR A 60 11.54 -1.67 -13.18
N ARG A 61 10.92 -2.12 -14.28
CA ARG A 61 10.25 -1.23 -15.23
C ARG A 61 9.04 -0.57 -14.58
N VAL A 62 8.82 0.71 -14.83
CA VAL A 62 7.60 1.43 -14.43
C VAL A 62 6.87 1.99 -15.64
N ILE A 63 5.55 1.81 -15.68
CA ILE A 63 4.64 2.47 -16.61
C ILE A 63 3.70 3.33 -15.78
N VAL A 64 3.65 4.62 -16.09
CA VAL A 64 2.70 5.54 -15.44
C VAL A 64 1.49 5.76 -16.34
N HIS A 65 0.32 5.89 -15.73
CA HIS A 65 -0.94 6.10 -16.43
C HIS A 65 -1.81 7.12 -15.66
N ASN A 66 -2.35 8.13 -16.35
CA ASN A 66 -3.29 9.08 -15.74
C ASN A 66 -4.67 8.43 -15.68
N GLY A 67 -5.25 8.35 -14.48
CA GLY A 67 -6.53 7.70 -14.27
C GLY A 67 -6.42 6.18 -14.31
N VAL A 68 -7.58 5.54 -14.24
CA VAL A 68 -7.74 4.12 -14.49
C VAL A 68 -7.74 3.87 -16.01
N PRO A 69 -7.02 2.87 -16.53
CA PRO A 69 -7.05 2.52 -17.94
C PRO A 69 -8.48 2.27 -18.43
N SER A 70 -8.83 2.75 -19.62
CA SER A 70 -10.19 2.64 -20.19
C SER A 70 -10.64 1.20 -20.43
N GLY A 71 -9.72 0.26 -20.64
CA GLY A 71 -10.01 -1.17 -20.70
C GLY A 71 -10.21 -1.84 -19.33
N GLY A 72 -10.18 -1.07 -18.24
CA GLY A 72 -10.51 -1.50 -16.89
C GLY A 72 -9.76 -2.76 -16.45
N GLU A 73 -10.53 -3.75 -15.99
CA GLU A 73 -10.01 -5.02 -15.48
C GLU A 73 -9.20 -5.80 -16.52
N ASP A 74 -9.73 -5.95 -17.74
CA ASP A 74 -9.11 -6.74 -18.80
C ASP A 74 -7.76 -6.16 -19.21
N PHE A 75 -7.65 -4.83 -19.26
CA PHE A 75 -6.39 -4.17 -19.56
C PHE A 75 -5.34 -4.44 -18.46
N ILE A 76 -5.72 -4.28 -17.19
CA ILE A 76 -4.83 -4.53 -16.05
C ILE A 76 -4.38 -5.99 -16.04
N HIS A 77 -5.30 -6.94 -16.27
CA HIS A 77 -4.97 -8.35 -16.33
C HIS A 77 -4.02 -8.67 -17.50
N LYS A 78 -4.24 -8.08 -18.67
CA LYS A 78 -3.34 -8.23 -19.82
C LYS A 78 -1.92 -7.72 -19.51
N GLN A 79 -1.80 -6.56 -18.86
CA GLN A 79 -0.50 -6.04 -18.43
C GLN A 79 0.20 -6.99 -17.44
N ALA A 80 -0.55 -7.61 -16.53
CA ALA A 80 -0.01 -8.58 -15.58
C ALA A 80 0.53 -9.84 -16.28
N ILE A 81 -0.24 -10.42 -17.21
CA ILE A 81 0.16 -11.61 -17.99
C ILE A 81 1.40 -11.32 -18.85
N GLN A 82 1.49 -10.12 -19.42
CA GLN A 82 2.60 -9.72 -20.29
C GLN A 82 3.88 -9.39 -19.51
N SER A 83 3.83 -9.32 -18.19
CA SER A 83 5.02 -9.10 -17.37
C SER A 83 5.86 -10.38 -17.27
N GLU A 84 7.18 -10.25 -17.33
CA GLU A 84 8.11 -11.40 -17.27
C GLU A 84 8.14 -12.07 -15.87
N GLY A 85 7.66 -11.35 -14.85
CA GLY A 85 7.52 -11.83 -13.48
C GLY A 85 6.15 -11.48 -12.91
N SER A 86 6.13 -10.88 -11.73
CA SER A 86 4.93 -10.32 -11.12
C SER A 86 4.78 -8.84 -11.44
N MET A 87 3.54 -8.36 -11.44
CA MET A 87 3.21 -6.94 -11.60
C MET A 87 2.85 -6.32 -10.24
N LEU A 88 3.27 -5.07 -10.01
CA LEU A 88 2.79 -4.24 -8.90
C LEU A 88 1.90 -3.12 -9.45
N LEU A 89 0.60 -3.21 -9.18
CA LEU A 89 -0.34 -2.15 -9.50
C LEU A 89 -0.36 -1.13 -8.36
N VAL A 90 -0.14 0.15 -8.68
CA VAL A 90 -0.28 1.26 -7.74
C VAL A 90 -1.45 2.14 -8.17
N LEU A 91 -2.37 2.41 -7.23
CA LEU A 91 -3.51 3.28 -7.43
C LEU A 91 -3.38 4.49 -6.49
N ASP A 92 -2.95 5.63 -7.04
CA ASP A 92 -2.67 6.87 -6.29
C ASP A 92 -3.72 7.94 -6.56
N ASP A 93 -4.45 8.34 -5.52
CA ASP A 93 -5.48 9.38 -5.58
C ASP A 93 -6.58 9.14 -6.63
N LEU A 94 -6.92 7.88 -6.85
CA LEU A 94 -7.95 7.45 -7.82
C LEU A 94 -9.26 7.05 -7.15
N MET A 95 -9.41 7.27 -5.84
CA MET A 95 -10.60 6.81 -5.12
C MET A 95 -11.87 7.53 -5.54
N VAL A 96 -11.76 8.79 -5.95
CA VAL A 96 -12.87 9.53 -6.51
C VAL A 96 -13.00 9.16 -7.99
N GLY A 97 -14.11 8.50 -8.35
CA GLY A 97 -14.44 8.18 -9.74
C GLY A 97 -13.99 6.82 -10.25
N ILE A 98 -13.30 6.01 -9.44
CA ILE A 98 -13.02 4.61 -9.79
C ILE A 98 -14.27 3.73 -9.64
N ASP A 99 -14.44 2.77 -10.55
CA ASP A 99 -15.48 1.76 -10.42
C ASP A 99 -15.19 0.87 -9.21
N GLN A 100 -16.13 0.82 -8.27
CA GLN A 100 -16.06 -0.03 -7.09
C GLN A 100 -15.85 -1.51 -7.47
N ARG A 101 -16.48 -1.99 -8.56
CA ARG A 101 -16.34 -3.37 -9.03
C ARG A 101 -14.91 -3.69 -9.42
N LEU A 102 -14.23 -2.76 -10.09
CA LEU A 102 -12.83 -2.93 -10.48
C LEU A 102 -11.94 -3.12 -9.25
N ILE A 103 -12.10 -2.26 -8.25
CA ILE A 103 -11.35 -2.34 -6.99
C ILE A 103 -11.62 -3.66 -6.26
N GLU A 104 -12.88 -4.08 -6.20
CA GLU A 104 -13.25 -5.35 -5.58
C GLU A 104 -12.64 -6.55 -6.31
N THR A 105 -12.68 -6.59 -7.64
CA THR A 105 -12.08 -7.69 -8.41
C THR A 105 -10.56 -7.76 -8.23
N ILE A 106 -9.89 -6.60 -8.30
CA ILE A 106 -8.44 -6.50 -8.13
C ILE A 106 -8.00 -7.03 -6.76
N PHE A 107 -8.73 -6.70 -5.69
CA PHE A 107 -8.39 -7.10 -4.32
C PHE A 107 -8.87 -8.49 -3.91
N THR A 108 -9.71 -9.16 -4.71
CA THR A 108 -10.22 -10.52 -4.39
C THR A 108 -9.66 -11.59 -5.32
N ARG A 109 -9.70 -11.36 -6.64
CA ARG A 109 -9.27 -12.34 -7.65
C ARG A 109 -7.94 -11.95 -8.25
N GLY A 110 -7.73 -10.67 -8.53
CA GLY A 110 -6.55 -10.20 -9.25
C GLY A 110 -5.25 -10.43 -8.50
N SER A 111 -5.20 -10.01 -7.23
CA SER A 111 -4.00 -10.13 -6.38
C SER A 111 -3.51 -11.58 -6.20
N HIS A 112 -4.42 -12.55 -6.21
CA HIS A 112 -4.07 -13.95 -6.00
C HIS A 112 -3.79 -14.70 -7.31
N ASN A 113 -4.54 -14.41 -8.38
CA ASN A 113 -4.52 -15.23 -9.60
C ASN A 113 -3.69 -14.63 -10.74
N TRP A 114 -3.40 -13.32 -10.73
CA TRP A 114 -2.76 -12.65 -11.87
C TRP A 114 -1.27 -12.38 -11.65
N LYS A 115 -0.63 -13.05 -10.68
CA LYS A 115 0.75 -12.74 -10.26
C LYS A 115 0.92 -11.24 -10.03
N MET A 116 -0.02 -10.63 -9.32
CA MET A 116 -0.10 -9.19 -9.15
C MET A 116 -0.15 -8.82 -7.67
N SER A 117 0.62 -7.82 -7.27
CA SER A 117 0.46 -7.14 -5.98
C SER A 117 -0.18 -5.78 -6.21
N VAL A 118 -0.87 -5.25 -5.19
CA VAL A 118 -1.62 -4.00 -5.30
C VAL A 118 -1.28 -3.08 -4.14
N ILE A 119 -1.00 -1.82 -4.45
CA ILE A 119 -0.90 -0.71 -3.49
C ILE A 119 -2.03 0.26 -3.79
N LEU A 120 -2.90 0.48 -2.83
CA LEU A 120 -3.96 1.48 -2.91
C LEU A 120 -3.68 2.58 -1.91
N ILE A 121 -3.55 3.82 -2.39
CA ILE A 121 -3.34 5.00 -1.56
C ILE A 121 -4.69 5.65 -1.31
N SER A 122 -5.06 5.84 -0.03
CA SER A 122 -6.36 6.40 0.36
C SER A 122 -6.25 7.34 1.56
N GLN A 123 -7.02 8.43 1.57
CA GLN A 123 -7.12 9.32 2.73
C GLN A 123 -8.03 8.77 3.84
N HIS A 124 -8.93 7.83 3.52
CA HIS A 124 -9.99 7.38 4.44
C HIS A 124 -10.18 5.86 4.34
N LEU A 125 -9.96 5.13 5.44
CA LEU A 125 -9.95 3.65 5.45
C LEU A 125 -11.34 3.02 5.45
N PHE A 126 -12.35 3.77 5.88
CA PHE A 126 -13.71 3.27 6.07
C PHE A 126 -14.68 3.79 5.01
N SER A 127 -14.16 4.23 3.86
CA SER A 127 -14.99 4.53 2.70
C SER A 127 -15.69 3.26 2.23
N LYS A 128 -16.89 3.40 1.65
CA LYS A 128 -17.73 2.25 1.28
C LYS A 128 -17.00 1.30 0.31
N GLU A 129 -16.27 1.89 -0.62
CA GLU A 129 -15.51 1.24 -1.69
C GLU A 129 -14.34 0.41 -1.13
N LEU A 130 -13.88 0.74 0.08
CA LEU A 130 -12.70 0.12 0.69
C LEU A 130 -13.00 -1.02 1.64
N LYS A 131 -14.28 -1.37 1.86
CA LYS A 131 -14.64 -2.47 2.76
C LYS A 131 -13.99 -3.79 2.31
N ILE A 132 -14.14 -4.15 1.04
CA ILE A 132 -13.57 -5.39 0.48
C ILE A 132 -12.03 -5.30 0.37
N PRO A 133 -11.45 -4.23 -0.20
CA PRO A 133 -9.99 -4.05 -0.22
C PRO A 133 -9.34 -4.14 1.15
N ARG A 134 -9.95 -3.53 2.17
CA ARG A 134 -9.42 -3.54 3.54
C ARG A 134 -9.41 -4.95 4.12
N ASN A 135 -10.47 -5.73 3.92
CA ASN A 135 -10.56 -7.09 4.43
C ASN A 135 -9.65 -8.08 3.71
N ASN A 136 -9.30 -7.83 2.44
CA ASN A 136 -8.44 -8.72 1.64
C ASN A 136 -6.99 -8.23 1.53
N SER A 137 -6.66 -7.08 2.12
CA SER A 137 -5.29 -6.59 2.16
C SER A 137 -4.47 -7.37 3.18
N HIS A 138 -3.25 -7.77 2.82
CA HIS A 138 -2.31 -8.36 3.78
C HIS A 138 -1.55 -7.31 4.60
N TYR A 139 -1.48 -6.06 4.11
CA TYR A 139 -0.73 -4.99 4.73
C TYR A 139 -1.53 -3.70 4.73
N LEU A 140 -1.53 -3.00 5.86
CA LEU A 140 -2.01 -1.64 5.99
C LEU A 140 -0.86 -0.77 6.49
N LEU A 141 -0.54 0.30 5.76
CA LEU A 141 0.41 1.31 6.21
C LEU A 141 -0.38 2.52 6.71
N LEU A 142 -0.28 2.81 8.00
CA LEU A 142 -1.04 3.86 8.67
C LEU A 142 -0.12 5.03 9.00
N MET A 143 -0.28 6.13 8.27
CA MET A 143 0.38 7.40 8.54
C MET A 143 -0.53 8.32 9.37
N ARG A 144 0.05 9.39 9.90
CA ARG A 144 -0.65 10.36 10.74
C ARG A 144 -1.96 10.85 10.09
N ASN A 145 -3.07 10.68 10.81
CA ASN A 145 -4.39 11.16 10.43
C ASN A 145 -5.17 11.70 11.65
N PRO A 146 -4.98 12.98 12.04
CA PRO A 146 -5.60 13.54 13.25
C PRO A 146 -7.13 13.50 13.22
N ALA A 147 -7.74 13.79 12.07
CA ALA A 147 -9.20 13.73 11.88
C ALA A 147 -9.73 12.27 11.82
N GLY A 148 -8.84 11.30 11.60
CA GLY A 148 -9.16 9.88 11.48
C GLY A 148 -9.01 9.07 12.76
N ALA A 149 -8.91 9.68 13.95
CA ALA A 149 -8.67 8.95 15.19
C ALA A 149 -9.69 7.81 15.45
N LEU A 150 -10.97 8.03 15.12
CA LEU A 150 -12.00 6.99 15.23
C LEU A 150 -11.79 5.85 14.23
N GLN A 151 -11.28 6.14 13.02
CA GLN A 151 -10.94 5.11 12.04
C GLN A 151 -9.84 4.20 12.57
N ILE A 152 -8.78 4.79 13.14
CA ILE A 152 -7.68 4.02 13.75
C ILE A 152 -8.18 3.18 14.91
N ARG A 153 -9.01 3.74 15.81
CA ARG A 153 -9.63 2.99 16.91
C ARG A 153 -10.49 1.83 16.43
N THR A 154 -11.32 2.07 15.40
CA THR A 154 -12.17 1.02 14.82
C THR A 154 -11.34 -0.10 14.21
N LEU A 155 -10.28 0.26 13.48
CA LEU A 155 -9.36 -0.70 12.90
C LEU A 155 -8.64 -1.53 13.97
N ALA A 156 -8.17 -0.87 15.04
CA ALA A 156 -7.53 -1.54 16.18
C ALA A 156 -8.44 -2.59 16.81
N MET A 157 -9.73 -2.28 16.99
CA MET A 157 -10.71 -3.22 17.52
C MET A 157 -11.04 -4.37 16.55
N GLN A 158 -10.97 -4.13 15.23
CA GLN A 158 -11.21 -5.18 14.23
C GLN A 158 -10.04 -6.15 14.12
N ILE A 159 -8.79 -5.66 14.19
CA ILE A 159 -7.59 -6.48 14.01
C ILE A 159 -7.13 -7.10 15.33
N PHE A 160 -7.24 -6.35 16.45
CA PHE A 160 -6.84 -6.78 17.79
C PHE A 160 -8.01 -6.61 18.79
N PRO A 161 -9.09 -7.41 18.71
CA PRO A 161 -10.29 -7.24 19.55
C PRO A 161 -9.98 -7.17 21.05
N SER A 162 -9.10 -8.05 21.54
CA SER A 162 -8.72 -8.11 22.96
C SER A 162 -7.54 -7.21 23.33
N HIS A 163 -6.82 -6.64 22.34
CA HIS A 163 -5.56 -5.93 22.54
C HIS A 163 -5.49 -4.58 21.81
N SER A 164 -6.65 -3.96 21.56
CA SER A 164 -6.76 -2.71 20.79
C SER A 164 -5.96 -1.55 21.40
N LYS A 165 -5.80 -1.51 22.73
CA LYS A 165 -4.98 -0.51 23.43
C LYS A 165 -3.51 -0.56 22.99
N TYR A 166 -2.94 -1.76 22.89
CA TYR A 166 -1.56 -1.96 22.44
C TYR A 166 -1.36 -1.45 21.01
N PHE A 167 -2.31 -1.72 20.11
CA PHE A 167 -2.29 -1.18 18.74
C PHE A 167 -2.30 0.34 18.72
N LEU A 168 -3.15 0.97 19.55
CA LEU A 168 -3.25 2.42 19.62
C LEU A 168 -1.97 3.08 20.17
N GLU A 169 -1.34 2.46 21.16
CA GLU A 169 -0.04 2.88 21.69
C GLU A 169 1.05 2.79 20.59
N ALA A 170 1.11 1.67 19.86
CA ALA A 170 2.04 1.49 18.76
C ALA A 170 1.84 2.52 17.64
N TYR A 171 0.58 2.80 17.25
CA TYR A 171 0.28 3.84 16.25
C TYR A 171 0.67 5.23 16.75
N GLY A 172 0.38 5.54 18.01
CA GLY A 172 0.72 6.84 18.61
C GLY A 172 2.22 7.09 18.62
N ASP A 173 3.02 6.07 18.96
CA ASP A 173 4.48 6.13 18.93
C ASP A 173 5.01 6.23 17.49
N ALA A 174 4.60 5.33 16.60
CA ALA A 174 5.07 5.25 15.23
C ALA A 174 4.72 6.49 14.37
N THR A 175 3.71 7.26 14.75
CA THR A 175 3.26 8.47 14.05
C THR A 175 3.52 9.77 14.81
N LYS A 176 4.31 9.71 15.90
CA LYS A 176 4.70 10.87 16.70
C LYS A 176 5.44 11.91 15.87
N GLU A 177 6.41 11.44 15.10
CA GLU A 177 7.22 12.26 14.21
C GLU A 177 6.52 12.52 12.86
N ASN A 178 6.93 13.58 12.17
CA ASN A 178 6.42 13.88 10.84
C ASN A 178 6.77 12.74 9.87
N PHE A 179 5.80 12.37 9.02
CA PHE A 179 5.90 11.26 8.07
C PHE A 179 6.11 9.87 8.70
N GLY A 180 5.98 9.76 10.03
CA GLY A 180 5.93 8.49 10.74
C GLY A 180 4.75 7.63 10.28
N TYR A 181 4.95 6.32 10.33
CA TYR A 181 3.98 5.33 9.85
C TYR A 181 4.02 4.06 10.70
N LEU A 182 2.86 3.41 10.86
CA LEU A 182 2.76 2.06 11.39
C LEU A 182 2.42 1.11 10.24
N LEU A 183 3.31 0.16 9.96
CA LEU A 183 3.00 -1.02 9.15
C LEU A 183 2.25 -2.03 10.01
N VAL A 184 1.03 -2.35 9.58
CA VAL A 184 0.19 -3.41 10.13
C VAL A 184 0.19 -4.57 9.14
N ASP A 185 0.81 -5.68 9.54
CA ASP A 185 0.84 -6.93 8.81
C ASP A 185 -0.27 -7.85 9.32
N ILE A 186 -1.23 -8.10 8.44
CA ILE A 186 -2.39 -8.95 8.66
C ILE A 186 -2.36 -10.19 7.77
N HIS A 187 -1.20 -10.54 7.20
CA HIS A 187 -1.06 -11.79 6.46
C HIS A 187 -1.32 -12.99 7.40
N PRO A 188 -2.05 -14.05 6.96
CA PRO A 188 -2.41 -15.17 7.82
C PRO A 188 -1.21 -15.93 8.42
N SER A 189 -0.09 -15.97 7.71
CA SER A 189 1.13 -16.65 8.15
C SER A 189 2.06 -15.79 9.01
N THR A 190 1.76 -14.51 9.22
CA THR A 190 2.64 -13.61 9.98
C THR A 190 2.53 -13.91 11.49
N PRO A 191 3.65 -14.18 12.18
CA PRO A 191 3.68 -14.33 13.63
C PRO A 191 3.12 -13.08 14.32
N GLU A 192 2.38 -13.27 15.42
CA GLU A 192 1.70 -12.17 16.13
C GLU A 192 2.66 -11.03 16.53
N VAL A 193 3.87 -11.39 16.97
CA VAL A 193 4.93 -10.46 17.36
C VAL A 193 5.46 -9.59 16.22
N LEU A 194 5.24 -9.97 14.95
CA LEU A 194 5.71 -9.21 13.77
C LEU A 194 4.61 -8.37 13.12
N ARG A 195 3.40 -8.34 13.69
CA ARG A 195 2.24 -7.69 13.07
C ARG A 195 2.34 -6.17 13.04
N LEU A 196 2.98 -5.54 14.04
CA LEU A 196 3.08 -4.09 14.15
C LEU A 196 4.54 -3.63 14.07
N ARG A 197 4.87 -2.90 12.99
CA ARG A 197 6.25 -2.47 12.70
C ARG A 197 6.31 -1.03 12.24
N THR A 198 7.44 -0.38 12.45
CA THR A 198 7.81 0.85 11.75
C THR A 198 9.28 0.80 11.35
N HIS A 199 9.74 1.78 10.58
CA HIS A 199 11.14 1.92 10.18
C HIS A 199 11.66 0.72 9.37
N ILE A 200 10.87 0.28 8.38
CA ILE A 200 11.11 -0.94 7.62
C ILE A 200 12.13 -0.78 6.48
N TYR A 201 12.63 0.43 6.22
CA TYR A 201 13.58 0.63 5.13
C TYR A 201 14.97 0.06 5.46
N PRO A 202 15.76 -0.39 4.46
CA PRO A 202 17.04 -1.06 4.69
C PRO A 202 18.07 -0.27 5.53
N ASN A 203 17.99 1.06 5.53
CA ASN A 203 18.89 1.94 6.29
C ASN A 203 18.26 2.44 7.61
N GLU A 204 17.18 1.81 8.06
CA GLU A 204 16.48 2.16 9.28
C GLU A 204 16.52 0.99 10.27
N ASN A 205 16.56 1.29 11.56
CA ASN A 205 16.41 0.27 12.59
C ASN A 205 14.92 -0.03 12.75
N THR A 206 14.48 -1.16 12.18
CA THR A 206 13.08 -1.59 12.30
C THR A 206 12.68 -1.74 13.76
N ILE A 207 11.59 -1.05 14.11
CA ILE A 207 10.98 -1.14 15.43
C ILE A 207 9.80 -2.09 15.33
N ILE A 208 9.79 -3.08 16.21
CA ILE A 208 8.71 -4.05 16.37
C ILE A 208 7.99 -3.71 17.67
N TYR A 209 6.68 -3.49 17.60
CA TYR A 209 5.87 -3.31 18.79
C TYR A 209 5.43 -4.67 19.32
N LEU A 210 5.53 -4.87 20.64
CA LEU A 210 5.12 -6.09 21.31
C LEU A 210 4.03 -5.79 22.34
N PRO A 211 3.06 -6.71 22.53
CA PRO A 211 2.13 -6.59 23.63
C PRO A 211 2.87 -6.66 24.98
N LYS A 212 2.36 -5.91 25.97
CA LYS A 212 2.84 -5.97 27.35
C LYS A 212 2.27 -7.18 28.08
#